data_AF-A0AAD7Q844-F1
#
_entry.id   AF-A0AAD7Q844-F1
#
_cell.length_a   1.000
_cell.length_b   1.000
_cell.length_c   1.000
_cell.angle_alpha   90.00
_cell.angle_beta   90.00
_cell.angle_gamma   90.00
#
_symmetry.space_group_name_H-M   'P 1'
#
loop_
_entity.id
_entity.type
_entity.pdbx_description
1 polymer ?
#
loop_
_entity_poly.entity_id
_entity_poly.type
_entity_poly.pdbx_seq_one_letter_code
_entity_poly.pdbx_strand_id
1 'polypeptide(L)'
;MASSSITLKPFLSSFAGSRHDHGLTTGSTRVNLGFDKPANLEFNQVSGKKFKLNCSIDREMDVSTSALVDDVAECLNETEMKEPSVSTMLLNFENNFDPYGAMSTPLYQTATFKQPSAIENGPYDYTRSGNPTRDALESLLAKLDKADRALCFTSGMAALAAVAHLVGTGEEIVAGDDVYGGSDRLLSQVLPKTGVVVKRVNTSDLDEVASAIGPWTKLVWLESPTNPRQLISDIKKISELAHAHGAHLLVDNSIMSPVLSRPLELGADIVMHSATKFIAGHSDVMAGVLAVRGERLAKDLYFLQNAVGSGLAPFDCWVCLRGIKTMALRVEKQQENAQKIAEFLSSHPRVKKVNYAGLPGHPGRALHYSQAKGAGSVLSFLTGSLALSKHIVEATKYFSITVSFGSVKSLISMPCFMSHASIPAAVRDARGLTEDLVRISVGIEDVNDLIADLDSALTTGPL
;
A
#
# COMPACT_ATOMS: atom_id res chain seq x y z
N MET A 1 -24.07 38.15 2.41
CA MET A 1 -25.10 37.92 3.43
C MET A 1 -26.24 37.13 2.81
N ALA A 2 -26.35 35.85 3.16
CA ALA A 2 -27.55 35.03 3.00
C ALA A 2 -27.32 33.81 3.89
N SER A 3 -27.99 33.78 5.04
CA SER A 3 -27.87 32.77 6.09
C SER A 3 -28.94 31.71 5.86
N SER A 4 -28.53 30.44 5.71
CA SER A 4 -29.44 29.28 5.71
C SER A 4 -29.20 28.47 6.98
N SER A 5 -30.03 28.71 7.99
CA SER A 5 -30.06 28.00 9.26
C SER A 5 -30.77 26.65 9.13
N ILE A 6 -30.08 25.56 9.45
CA ILE A 6 -30.64 24.21 9.56
C ILE A 6 -31.01 23.97 11.03
N THR A 7 -32.30 23.76 11.29
CA THR A 7 -32.87 23.50 12.61
C THR A 7 -32.96 21.99 12.85
N LEU A 8 -32.23 21.47 13.82
CA LEU A 8 -32.33 20.09 14.31
C LEU A 8 -33.40 20.00 15.42
N LYS A 9 -34.41 19.15 15.24
CA LYS A 9 -35.37 18.77 16.30
C LYS A 9 -34.90 17.50 17.01
N PRO A 10 -34.95 17.42 18.35
CA PRO A 10 -34.70 16.18 19.09
C PRO A 10 -35.98 15.35 19.20
N PHE A 11 -35.88 14.05 18.95
CA PHE A 11 -36.90 13.07 19.30
C PHE A 11 -36.70 12.64 20.76
N LEU A 12 -37.62 13.04 21.63
CA LEU A 12 -37.84 12.45 22.95
C LEU A 12 -39.28 11.95 22.98
N SER A 13 -39.48 10.65 23.23
CA SER A 13 -40.78 10.09 23.60
C SER A 13 -40.67 9.50 25.01
N SER A 14 -41.30 10.19 25.96
CA SER A 14 -41.65 9.72 27.29
C SER A 14 -43.03 9.06 27.28
N PHE A 15 -43.28 8.05 28.12
CA PHE A 15 -44.49 7.86 28.96
C PHE A 15 -44.12 6.74 29.97
N ALA A 16 -43.91 7.05 31.27
CA ALA A 16 -44.89 7.19 32.37
C ALA A 16 -45.62 5.87 32.66
N GLY A 17 -45.81 5.37 33.89
CA GLY A 17 -45.49 5.74 35.28
C GLY A 17 -45.74 4.45 36.11
N SER A 18 -45.30 4.32 37.36
CA SER A 18 -46.09 4.73 38.53
C SER A 18 -45.25 4.60 39.80
N ARG A 19 -45.42 5.56 40.71
CA ARG A 19 -44.89 5.56 42.08
C ARG A 19 -45.64 4.53 42.94
N HIS A 20 -44.92 3.91 43.88
CA HIS A 20 -45.42 3.67 45.24
C HIS A 20 -44.24 3.59 46.22
N ASP A 21 -44.29 4.44 47.25
CA ASP A 21 -43.51 4.36 48.49
C ASP A 21 -43.93 3.12 49.29
N HIS A 22 -42.99 2.50 50.01
CA HIS A 22 -43.11 2.11 51.43
C HIS A 22 -41.90 1.29 51.92
N GLY A 23 -41.27 1.79 52.99
CA GLY A 23 -41.04 1.02 54.23
C GLY A 23 -39.91 -0.02 54.28
N LEU A 24 -38.95 0.23 55.16
CA LEU A 24 -38.02 -0.76 55.70
C LEU A 24 -38.73 -2.02 56.23
N THR A 25 -38.16 -3.21 56.02
CA THR A 25 -37.88 -4.17 57.11
C THR A 25 -36.97 -5.33 56.65
N THR A 26 -36.27 -5.85 57.63
CA THR A 26 -35.22 -6.88 57.68
C THR A 26 -35.63 -8.27 57.18
N GLY A 27 -34.71 -9.01 56.57
CA GLY A 27 -34.84 -10.46 56.34
C GLY A 27 -33.53 -11.11 55.92
N SER A 28 -32.98 -11.97 56.77
CA SER A 28 -31.68 -12.62 56.62
C SER A 28 -31.71 -13.78 55.63
N THR A 29 -30.59 -14.03 54.96
CA THR A 29 -30.13 -15.41 54.69
C THR A 29 -28.62 -15.42 54.46
N ARG A 30 -27.89 -15.95 55.44
CA ARG A 30 -26.49 -16.36 55.34
C ARG A 30 -26.45 -17.78 54.76
N VAL A 31 -25.50 -18.03 53.87
CA VAL A 31 -24.77 -19.32 53.84
C VAL A 31 -23.28 -19.00 53.62
N ASN A 32 -22.49 -19.44 54.60
CA ASN A 32 -21.03 -19.41 54.68
C ASN A 32 -20.39 -20.48 53.79
N LEU A 33 -19.12 -20.27 53.42
CA LEU A 33 -18.00 -21.23 53.31
C LEU A 33 -16.76 -20.33 53.01
N GLY A 34 -15.67 -20.26 53.76
CA GLY A 34 -15.03 -21.16 54.74
C GLY A 34 -13.54 -21.19 54.38
N PHE A 35 -12.71 -20.43 55.10
CA PHE A 35 -11.25 -20.44 54.98
C PHE A 35 -10.67 -21.61 55.79
N ASP A 36 -9.71 -22.33 55.23
CA ASP A 36 -8.77 -23.17 55.97
C ASP A 36 -7.37 -23.15 55.32
N LYS A 37 -6.33 -23.15 56.17
CA LYS A 37 -4.88 -23.35 55.95
C LYS A 37 -4.37 -24.10 57.20
N PRO A 38 -3.14 -24.66 57.28
CA PRO A 38 -2.13 -25.03 56.26
C PRO A 38 -1.53 -26.46 56.47
N ALA A 39 -0.59 -26.90 55.62
CA ALA A 39 0.38 -27.96 55.96
C ALA A 39 1.74 -27.75 55.24
N ASN A 40 2.83 -28.12 55.95
CA ASN A 40 4.25 -27.80 55.74
C ASN A 40 5.04 -28.82 54.89
N LEU A 41 6.32 -28.45 54.63
CA LEU A 41 7.54 -29.24 54.28
C LEU A 41 7.92 -29.19 52.78
N GLU A 42 9.16 -28.94 52.33
CA GLU A 42 10.48 -28.85 52.99
C GLU A 42 11.48 -28.11 52.06
N PHE A 43 12.47 -27.42 52.62
CA PHE A 43 13.58 -26.76 51.91
C PHE A 43 14.81 -27.67 51.88
N ASN A 44 15.53 -27.73 50.75
CA ASN A 44 16.93 -28.17 50.72
C ASN A 44 17.81 -27.13 50.01
N GLN A 45 18.70 -26.52 50.79
CA GLN A 45 19.89 -25.79 50.33
C GLN A 45 20.97 -26.78 49.90
N VAL A 46 21.69 -26.52 48.80
CA VAL A 46 23.13 -26.83 48.72
C VAL A 46 23.87 -25.72 47.95
N SER A 47 25.02 -25.36 48.53
CA SER A 47 25.93 -24.27 48.22
C SER A 47 26.80 -24.50 46.97
N GLY A 48 27.05 -23.42 46.21
CA GLY A 48 28.38 -22.93 45.80
C GLY A 48 29.32 -23.83 44.97
N LYS A 49 29.77 -23.31 43.81
CA LYS A 49 31.19 -22.95 43.56
C LYS A 49 31.42 -22.44 42.13
N LYS A 50 32.32 -21.46 42.05
CA LYS A 50 33.01 -20.94 40.87
C LYS A 50 33.53 -22.07 39.96
N PHE A 51 33.33 -21.94 38.65
CA PHE A 51 34.11 -22.67 37.66
C PHE A 51 35.12 -21.73 36.97
N LYS A 52 36.40 -22.03 37.19
CA LYS A 52 37.56 -21.51 36.47
C LYS A 52 37.85 -22.45 35.30
N LEU A 53 38.14 -21.86 34.13
CA LEU A 53 38.82 -22.52 33.03
C LEU A 53 40.16 -23.10 33.49
N ASN A 54 40.48 -24.31 33.04
CA ASN A 54 41.84 -24.79 32.81
C ASN A 54 41.75 -25.98 31.84
N CYS A 55 42.13 -25.76 30.59
CA CYS A 55 42.44 -26.81 29.62
C CYS A 55 43.96 -26.97 29.59
N SER A 56 44.43 -28.18 29.87
CA SER A 56 45.73 -28.68 29.44
C SER A 56 45.76 -30.18 29.71
N ILE A 57 45.99 -30.97 28.66
CA ILE A 57 46.96 -32.07 28.61
C ILE A 57 47.11 -32.47 27.14
N ASP A 58 48.37 -32.48 26.72
CA ASP A 58 48.92 -32.89 25.43
C ASP A 58 48.64 -34.36 25.09
N ARG A 59 48.65 -34.67 23.79
CA ARG A 59 49.29 -35.88 23.24
C ARG A 59 49.54 -35.77 21.74
N GLU A 60 50.83 -35.77 21.42
CA GLU A 60 51.56 -36.31 20.25
C GLU A 60 50.80 -36.49 18.91
N MET A 61 51.30 -35.78 17.90
CA MET A 61 50.90 -35.84 16.51
C MET A 61 51.93 -36.66 15.73
N ASP A 62 51.52 -37.81 15.21
CA ASP A 62 52.31 -38.64 14.29
C ASP A 62 52.00 -38.25 12.84
N VAL A 63 53.04 -38.16 12.02
CA VAL A 63 53.02 -37.58 10.68
C VAL A 63 52.85 -38.71 9.66
N SER A 64 51.69 -38.79 9.00
CA SER A 64 51.56 -39.25 7.60
C SER A 64 50.10 -39.41 7.19
N THR A 65 49.58 -38.46 6.40
CA THR A 65 48.60 -38.64 5.29
C THR A 65 48.07 -37.28 4.82
N SER A 66 48.95 -36.40 4.33
CA SER A 66 48.59 -35.12 3.70
C SER A 66 48.83 -35.16 2.19
N ALA A 67 47.95 -35.83 1.44
CA ALA A 67 47.96 -35.71 -0.02
C ALA A 67 46.62 -36.05 -0.72
N LEU A 68 45.53 -36.28 0.02
CA LEU A 68 44.24 -36.68 -0.58
C LEU A 68 43.02 -35.95 0.01
N VAL A 69 43.23 -34.93 0.85
CA VAL A 69 42.15 -34.15 1.46
C VAL A 69 42.10 -32.69 0.98
N ASP A 70 43.15 -32.23 0.28
CA ASP A 70 43.20 -30.84 -0.22
C ASP A 70 42.44 -30.65 -1.55
N ASP A 71 42.21 -31.71 -2.33
CA ASP A 71 41.46 -31.62 -3.61
C ASP A 71 39.92 -31.64 -3.46
N VAL A 72 39.40 -31.85 -2.24
CA VAL A 72 37.94 -31.83 -1.98
C VAL A 72 37.51 -30.52 -1.32
N ALA A 73 38.45 -29.70 -0.85
CA ALA A 73 38.18 -28.44 -0.18
C ALA A 73 38.01 -27.23 -1.13
N GLU A 74 38.40 -27.35 -2.41
CA GLU A 74 38.27 -26.29 -3.43
C GLU A 74 37.06 -26.44 -4.37
N CYS A 75 36.08 -27.28 -4.03
CA CYS A 75 34.85 -27.47 -4.82
C CYS A 75 33.56 -27.07 -4.09
N LEU A 76 33.64 -26.23 -3.07
CA LEU A 76 32.47 -25.47 -2.61
C LEU A 76 32.42 -24.17 -3.39
N ASN A 77 32.07 -24.27 -4.68
CA ASN A 77 31.55 -23.12 -5.41
C ASN A 77 30.47 -22.49 -4.54
N GLU A 78 30.67 -21.23 -4.14
CA GLU A 78 29.60 -20.34 -3.72
C GLU A 78 28.53 -20.45 -4.80
N THR A 79 27.54 -21.29 -4.55
CA THR A 79 26.43 -21.45 -5.47
C THR A 79 25.67 -20.16 -5.29
N GLU A 80 25.90 -19.18 -6.16
CA GLU A 80 25.11 -17.94 -6.22
C GLU A 80 23.65 -18.37 -6.19
N MET A 81 23.03 -18.27 -5.01
CA MET A 81 21.65 -18.66 -4.83
C MET A 81 20.84 -17.65 -5.62
N LYS A 82 20.43 -18.06 -6.81
CA LYS A 82 19.59 -17.25 -7.69
C LYS A 82 18.41 -16.71 -6.88
N GLU A 83 18.20 -15.41 -6.94
CA GLU A 83 17.12 -14.77 -6.22
C GLU A 83 15.77 -15.44 -6.57
N PRO A 84 14.95 -15.79 -5.57
CA PRO A 84 13.67 -16.44 -5.80
C PRO A 84 12.73 -15.55 -6.64
N SER A 85 11.78 -16.19 -7.31
CA SER A 85 10.72 -15.46 -8.02
C SER A 85 9.86 -14.65 -7.05
N VAL A 86 9.22 -13.57 -7.53
CA VAL A 86 8.31 -12.77 -6.70
C VAL A 86 7.19 -13.64 -6.11
N SER A 87 6.58 -14.54 -6.90
CA SER A 87 5.56 -15.47 -6.42
C SER A 87 6.04 -16.34 -5.26
N THR A 88 7.32 -16.72 -5.25
CA THR A 88 7.95 -17.46 -4.13
C THR A 88 8.19 -16.55 -2.92
N MET A 89 8.71 -15.33 -3.13
CA MET A 89 8.98 -14.36 -2.06
C MET A 89 7.70 -14.00 -1.28
N LEU A 90 6.56 -13.86 -1.98
CA LEU A 90 5.26 -13.55 -1.37
C LEU A 90 4.77 -14.57 -0.34
N LEU A 91 5.34 -15.78 -0.34
CA LEU A 91 5.01 -16.86 0.58
C LEU A 91 6.05 -17.04 1.69
N ASN A 92 7.21 -16.39 1.60
CA ASN A 92 8.34 -16.61 2.49
C ASN A 92 8.49 -15.46 3.51
N PHE A 93 7.91 -15.66 4.70
CA PHE A 93 7.98 -14.71 5.82
C PHE A 93 9.08 -15.14 6.79
N GLU A 94 10.06 -14.27 7.04
CA GLU A 94 11.12 -14.53 8.01
C GLU A 94 10.68 -14.06 9.40
N ASN A 95 9.88 -14.89 10.09
CA ASN A 95 9.43 -14.62 11.46
C ASN A 95 10.41 -15.19 12.50
N ASN A 96 11.70 -14.85 12.42
CA ASN A 96 12.74 -15.40 13.30
C ASN A 96 12.52 -15.10 14.80
N PHE A 97 11.62 -14.17 15.12
CA PHE A 97 11.24 -13.82 16.49
C PHE A 97 10.25 -14.82 17.13
N ASP A 98 9.55 -15.65 16.35
CA ASP A 98 8.51 -16.54 16.86
C ASP A 98 9.10 -17.87 17.36
N PRO A 99 9.07 -18.15 18.68
CA PRO A 99 9.66 -19.37 19.25
C PRO A 99 8.89 -20.65 18.89
N TYR A 100 7.67 -20.55 18.35
CA TYR A 100 6.84 -21.70 18.04
C TYR A 100 6.86 -22.09 16.56
N GLY A 101 7.53 -21.31 15.71
CA GLY A 101 7.59 -21.56 14.26
C GLY A 101 6.21 -21.60 13.61
N ALA A 102 5.31 -20.69 13.97
CA ALA A 102 3.97 -20.65 13.40
C ALA A 102 4.01 -20.34 11.90
N MET A 103 3.13 -21.01 11.15
CA MET A 103 3.03 -20.82 9.69
C MET A 103 2.57 -19.42 9.30
N SER A 104 1.77 -18.77 10.14
CA SER A 104 1.35 -17.38 9.98
C SER A 104 2.08 -16.52 11.00
N THR A 105 2.51 -15.32 10.59
CA THR A 105 3.05 -14.31 11.50
C THR A 105 2.08 -14.06 12.66
N PRO A 106 2.53 -14.18 13.92
CA PRO A 106 1.72 -13.83 15.09
C PRO A 106 1.31 -12.34 15.08
N LEU A 107 0.08 -12.07 15.49
CA LEU A 107 -0.45 -10.72 15.62
C LEU A 107 -0.07 -10.12 16.99
N TYR A 108 0.77 -9.08 16.99
CA TYR A 108 1.14 -8.34 18.19
C TYR A 108 0.16 -7.19 18.46
N GLN A 109 -1.06 -7.53 18.87
CA GLN A 109 -2.08 -6.57 19.28
C GLN A 109 -1.82 -6.04 20.71
N THR A 110 -0.72 -5.29 20.85
CA THR A 110 -0.32 -4.61 22.08
C THR A 110 0.13 -3.18 21.78
N ALA A 111 0.03 -2.29 22.76
CA ALA A 111 0.56 -0.93 22.65
C ALA A 111 1.99 -0.82 23.20
N THR A 112 2.28 -1.51 24.31
CA THR A 112 3.55 -1.39 25.04
C THR A 112 4.21 -2.75 25.21
N PHE A 113 5.53 -2.71 25.43
CA PHE A 113 6.36 -3.87 25.68
C PHE A 113 7.11 -3.72 27.01
N LYS A 114 7.26 -4.82 27.75
CA LYS A 114 8.02 -4.82 29.02
C LYS A 114 9.50 -4.55 28.71
N GLN A 115 10.07 -3.56 29.39
CA GLN A 115 11.50 -3.26 29.28
C GLN A 115 12.34 -4.20 30.18
N PRO A 116 13.56 -4.56 29.77
CA PRO A 116 14.43 -5.46 30.53
C PRO A 116 14.89 -4.84 31.86
N SER A 117 15.11 -3.53 31.89
CA SER A 117 15.50 -2.78 33.08
C SER A 117 14.95 -1.35 33.04
N ALA A 118 15.27 -0.53 34.04
CA ALA A 118 14.86 0.88 34.09
C ALA A 118 15.64 1.80 33.13
N ILE A 119 16.76 1.33 32.57
CA ILE A 119 17.70 2.14 31.76
C ILE A 119 18.02 1.53 30.38
N GLU A 120 17.65 0.28 30.14
CA GLU A 120 17.86 -0.41 28.87
C GLU A 120 16.53 -0.65 28.17
N ASN A 121 16.50 -0.43 26.86
CA ASN A 121 15.34 -0.73 26.03
C ASN A 121 15.43 -2.14 25.46
N GLY A 122 14.28 -2.82 25.40
CA GLY A 122 14.13 -4.02 24.59
C GLY A 122 14.08 -3.67 23.09
N PRO A 123 13.97 -4.68 22.21
CA PRO A 123 13.85 -4.46 20.76
C PRO A 123 12.61 -3.64 20.38
N TYR A 124 11.57 -3.71 21.19
CA TYR A 124 10.36 -2.91 21.05
C TYR A 124 10.01 -2.28 22.41
N ASP A 125 9.45 -1.07 22.35
CA ASP A 125 8.98 -0.31 23.50
C ASP A 125 7.50 0.07 23.35
N TYR A 126 7.14 0.59 22.17
CA TYR A 126 5.83 1.17 21.89
C TYR A 126 5.44 0.96 20.42
N THR A 127 4.23 0.45 20.17
CA THR A 127 3.75 0.06 18.82
C THR A 127 3.74 1.20 17.79
N ARG A 128 3.71 2.47 18.21
CA ARG A 128 3.89 3.61 17.31
C ARG A 128 5.30 3.67 16.71
N SER A 129 6.32 3.32 17.50
CA SER A 129 7.74 3.29 17.10
C SER A 129 8.05 2.03 16.28
N GLY A 130 7.59 0.86 16.71
CA GLY A 130 7.86 -0.41 16.04
C GLY A 130 6.95 -1.53 16.55
N ASN A 131 6.64 -2.51 15.71
CA ASN A 131 5.79 -3.64 16.09
C ASN A 131 6.15 -4.90 15.27
N PRO A 132 6.33 -6.08 15.89
CA PRO A 132 6.79 -7.27 15.16
C PRO A 132 5.95 -7.65 13.93
N THR A 133 4.62 -7.48 13.99
CA THR A 133 3.74 -7.78 12.86
C THR A 133 3.90 -6.77 11.72
N ARG A 134 4.14 -5.49 12.05
CA ARG A 134 4.40 -4.45 11.04
C ARG A 134 5.78 -4.60 10.42
N ASP A 135 6.80 -4.89 11.23
CA ASP A 135 8.18 -5.10 10.79
C ASP A 135 8.28 -6.28 9.81
N ALA A 136 7.52 -7.37 10.04
CA ALA A 136 7.43 -8.49 9.11
C ALA A 136 6.84 -8.08 7.73
N LEU A 137 5.84 -7.20 7.72
CA LEU A 137 5.25 -6.67 6.48
C LEU A 137 6.20 -5.69 5.77
N GLU A 138 6.79 -4.76 6.51
CA GLU A 138 7.77 -3.79 6.00
C GLU A 138 8.99 -4.49 5.40
N SER A 139 9.52 -5.54 6.07
CA SER A 139 10.63 -6.34 5.56
C SER A 139 10.30 -7.01 4.22
N LEU A 140 9.12 -7.64 4.11
CA LEU A 140 8.70 -8.26 2.85
C LEU A 140 8.55 -7.20 1.73
N LEU A 141 7.90 -6.08 2.01
CA LEU A 141 7.68 -5.03 1.02
C LEU A 141 9.00 -4.41 0.54
N ALA A 142 9.97 -4.21 1.45
CA ALA A 142 11.31 -3.76 1.09
C ALA A 142 11.98 -4.73 0.10
N LYS A 143 11.91 -6.04 0.37
CA LYS A 143 12.43 -7.07 -0.54
C LYS A 143 11.75 -7.05 -1.91
N LEU A 144 10.42 -6.91 -1.94
CA LEU A 144 9.64 -6.91 -3.20
C LEU A 144 9.96 -5.71 -4.10
N ASP A 145 10.09 -4.51 -3.52
CA ASP A 145 10.40 -3.28 -4.25
C ASP A 145 11.90 -3.02 -4.46
N LYS A 146 12.78 -3.88 -3.92
CA LYS A 146 14.25 -3.69 -3.92
C LYS A 146 14.67 -2.41 -3.20
N ALA A 147 14.03 -2.15 -2.06
CA ALA A 147 14.28 -0.99 -1.22
C ALA A 147 15.24 -1.33 -0.08
N ASP A 148 15.92 -0.31 0.44
CA ASP A 148 16.73 -0.44 1.66
C ASP A 148 15.81 -0.59 2.88
N ARG A 149 14.69 0.15 2.91
CA ARG A 149 13.64 0.03 3.92
C ARG A 149 12.26 0.26 3.31
N ALA A 150 11.24 -0.36 3.90
CA ALA A 150 9.85 0.03 3.67
C ALA A 150 9.19 0.46 4.97
N LEU A 151 8.14 1.27 4.86
CA LEU A 151 7.41 1.87 5.97
C LEU A 151 5.90 1.76 5.67
N CYS A 152 5.13 1.18 6.60
CA CYS A 152 3.70 1.00 6.47
C CYS A 152 2.91 2.09 7.21
N PHE A 153 1.93 2.69 6.54
CA PHE A 153 1.12 3.79 7.03
C PHE A 153 -0.36 3.43 7.08
N THR A 154 -1.15 4.12 7.90
CA THR A 154 -2.61 3.90 8.07
C THR A 154 -3.41 4.02 6.76
N SER A 155 -2.88 4.70 5.75
CA SER A 155 -3.47 4.78 4.41
C SER A 155 -2.44 5.26 3.39
N GLY A 156 -2.75 5.09 2.10
CA GLY A 156 -1.94 5.69 1.05
C GLY A 156 -1.80 7.21 1.19
N MET A 157 -2.85 7.91 1.62
CA MET A 157 -2.76 9.36 1.86
C MET A 157 -1.86 9.74 3.03
N ALA A 158 -1.79 8.90 4.08
CA ALA A 158 -0.87 9.13 5.19
C ALA A 158 0.59 8.94 4.75
N ALA A 159 0.86 7.95 3.90
CA ALA A 159 2.18 7.76 3.28
C ALA A 159 2.58 8.98 2.43
N LEU A 160 1.69 9.45 1.56
CA LEU A 160 1.93 10.63 0.72
C LEU A 160 2.09 11.92 1.52
N ALA A 161 1.33 12.09 2.60
CA ALA A 161 1.51 13.22 3.51
C ALA A 161 2.89 13.18 4.17
N ALA A 162 3.37 12.00 4.61
CA ALA A 162 4.72 11.86 5.17
C ALA A 162 5.81 12.25 4.15
N VAL A 163 5.69 11.84 2.89
CA VAL A 163 6.62 12.29 1.84
C VAL A 163 6.55 13.80 1.63
N ALA A 164 5.35 14.37 1.59
CA ALA A 164 5.18 15.81 1.43
C ALA A 164 5.77 16.64 2.59
N HIS A 165 5.86 16.06 3.79
CA HIS A 165 6.53 16.68 4.95
C HIS A 165 8.05 16.77 4.82
N LEU A 166 8.67 16.14 3.81
CA LEU A 166 10.08 16.34 3.48
C LEU A 166 10.34 17.68 2.78
N VAL A 167 9.28 18.35 2.28
CA VAL A 167 9.39 19.60 1.53
C VAL A 167 9.07 20.77 2.46
N GLY A 168 10.05 21.65 2.64
CA GLY A 168 9.97 22.81 3.51
C GLY A 168 9.20 23.99 2.93
N THR A 169 8.95 24.97 3.78
CA THR A 169 8.35 26.26 3.38
C THR A 169 9.22 26.95 2.34
N GLY A 170 8.59 27.41 1.25
CA GLY A 170 9.26 28.05 0.12
C GLY A 170 9.90 27.08 -0.88
N GLU A 171 9.96 25.78 -0.56
CA GLU A 171 10.41 24.75 -1.48
C GLU A 171 9.27 24.26 -2.38
N GLU A 172 9.63 23.53 -3.43
CA GLU A 172 8.71 23.24 -4.54
C GLU A 172 8.54 21.75 -4.82
N ILE A 173 7.29 21.38 -5.13
CA ILE A 173 6.90 20.08 -5.66
C ILE A 173 6.48 20.25 -7.13
N VAL A 174 7.09 19.48 -8.02
CA VAL A 174 6.60 19.29 -9.40
C VAL A 174 5.83 17.97 -9.44
N ALA A 175 4.55 18.00 -9.81
CA ALA A 175 3.71 16.81 -9.82
C ALA A 175 2.95 16.67 -11.15
N GLY A 176 2.62 15.43 -11.54
CA GLY A 176 1.84 15.12 -12.74
C GLY A 176 0.39 15.61 -12.67
N ASP A 177 -0.13 16.30 -13.69
CA ASP A 177 -1.47 16.91 -13.70
C ASP A 177 -2.63 15.88 -13.66
N ASP A 178 -2.40 14.69 -14.21
CA ASP A 178 -3.26 13.51 -14.10
C ASP A 178 -2.78 12.58 -12.99
N VAL A 179 -3.23 12.83 -11.76
CA VAL A 179 -2.96 12.02 -10.57
C VAL A 179 -4.26 11.71 -9.85
N TYR A 180 -4.24 10.70 -8.99
CA TYR A 180 -5.35 10.41 -8.08
C TYR A 180 -5.92 11.67 -7.40
N GLY A 181 -7.24 11.84 -7.45
CA GLY A 181 -7.93 13.03 -6.88
C GLY A 181 -7.65 13.31 -5.39
N GLY A 182 -7.31 12.30 -4.59
CA GLY A 182 -6.84 12.53 -3.21
C GLY A 182 -5.46 13.20 -3.14
N SER A 183 -4.55 12.80 -4.03
CA SER A 183 -3.24 13.43 -4.20
C SER A 183 -3.39 14.86 -4.70
N ASP A 184 -4.26 15.11 -5.68
CA ASP A 184 -4.56 16.46 -6.17
C ASP A 184 -5.12 17.37 -5.05
N ARG A 185 -6.01 16.85 -4.19
CA ARG A 185 -6.52 17.59 -3.02
C ARG A 185 -5.43 17.93 -2.00
N LEU A 186 -4.53 16.99 -1.70
CA LEU A 186 -3.38 17.24 -0.82
C LEU A 186 -2.49 18.35 -1.40
N LEU A 187 -2.12 18.20 -2.66
CA LEU A 187 -1.25 19.13 -3.41
C LEU A 187 -1.87 20.53 -3.58
N SER A 188 -3.18 20.65 -3.78
CA SER A 188 -3.83 21.94 -4.10
C SER A 188 -4.41 22.68 -2.89
N GLN A 189 -4.78 21.98 -1.81
CA GLN A 189 -5.56 22.59 -0.71
C GLN A 189 -4.90 22.49 0.66
N VAL A 190 -3.94 21.58 0.83
CA VAL A 190 -3.25 21.35 2.11
C VAL A 190 -1.84 21.90 2.08
N LEU A 191 -1.00 21.44 1.15
CA LEU A 191 0.42 21.84 1.10
C LEU A 191 0.65 23.34 0.84
N PRO A 192 -0.16 24.07 0.04
CA PRO A 192 0.05 25.50 -0.13
C PRO A 192 -0.09 26.29 1.18
N LYS A 193 -0.81 25.77 2.18
CA LYS A 193 -0.98 26.40 3.50
C LYS A 193 0.28 26.31 4.37
N THR A 194 1.22 25.41 4.06
CA THR A 194 2.53 25.32 4.74
C THR A 194 3.60 26.15 4.03
N GLY A 195 3.23 26.85 2.95
CA GLY A 195 4.13 27.63 2.10
C GLY A 195 4.92 26.81 1.08
N VAL A 196 4.57 25.53 0.89
CA VAL A 196 5.10 24.70 -0.20
C VAL A 196 4.49 25.16 -1.52
N VAL A 197 5.33 25.34 -2.54
CA VAL A 197 4.90 25.69 -3.90
C VAL A 197 4.63 24.40 -4.68
N VAL A 198 3.52 24.33 -5.40
CA VAL A 198 3.18 23.16 -6.22
C VAL A 198 3.01 23.57 -7.68
N LYS A 199 3.83 22.97 -8.55
CA LYS A 199 3.68 23.04 -10.01
C LYS A 199 3.03 21.77 -10.55
N ARG A 200 2.07 21.93 -11.45
CA ARG A 200 1.35 20.83 -12.10
C ARG A 200 1.77 20.78 -13.57
N VAL A 201 2.22 19.63 -14.05
CA VAL A 201 2.70 19.42 -15.43
C VAL A 201 2.22 18.09 -15.99
N ASN A 202 2.11 17.97 -17.30
CA ASN A 202 1.94 16.68 -17.97
C ASN A 202 3.26 15.91 -17.93
N THR A 203 3.38 14.92 -17.04
CA THR A 203 4.62 14.15 -16.89
C THR A 203 4.93 13.20 -18.04
N SER A 204 4.01 13.02 -18.98
CA SER A 204 4.31 12.31 -20.24
C SER A 204 5.07 13.17 -21.25
N ASP A 205 5.16 14.47 -21.01
CA ASP A 205 5.96 15.42 -21.80
C ASP A 205 7.24 15.79 -21.04
N LEU A 206 8.38 15.32 -21.54
CA LEU A 206 9.67 15.54 -20.90
C LEU A 206 10.13 17.00 -20.94
N ASP A 207 9.74 17.76 -21.96
CA ASP A 207 10.13 19.17 -22.08
C ASP A 207 9.36 20.01 -21.06
N GLU A 208 8.10 19.67 -20.82
CA GLU A 208 7.27 20.32 -19.80
C GLU A 208 7.79 20.01 -18.37
N VAL A 209 8.19 18.76 -18.12
CA VAL A 209 8.84 18.37 -16.86
C VAL A 209 10.16 19.13 -16.65
N ALA A 210 11.03 19.14 -17.66
CA ALA A 210 12.32 19.82 -17.60
C ALA A 210 12.16 21.33 -17.34
N SER A 211 11.16 21.95 -17.97
CA SER A 211 10.87 23.39 -17.81
C SER A 211 10.32 23.74 -16.42
N ALA A 212 9.64 22.81 -15.75
CA ALA A 212 9.06 23.04 -14.44
C ALA A 212 10.06 22.82 -13.29
N ILE A 213 11.01 21.91 -13.45
CA ILE A 213 12.05 21.63 -12.45
C ILE A 213 13.02 22.83 -12.39
N GLY A 214 13.29 23.32 -11.19
CA GLY A 214 14.19 24.44 -10.93
C GLY A 214 14.96 24.28 -9.62
N PRO A 215 15.72 25.31 -9.20
CA PRO A 215 16.62 25.24 -8.04
C PRO A 215 15.90 25.04 -6.70
N TRP A 216 14.60 25.34 -6.64
CA TRP A 216 13.76 25.17 -5.45
C TRP A 216 12.99 23.85 -5.42
N THR A 217 13.01 23.09 -6.52
CA THR A 217 12.34 21.80 -6.61
C THR A 217 13.03 20.80 -5.69
N LYS A 218 12.27 20.19 -4.77
CA LYS A 218 12.75 19.15 -3.85
C LYS A 218 12.10 17.79 -4.08
N LEU A 219 10.94 17.78 -4.71
CA LEU A 219 10.21 16.56 -4.99
C LEU A 219 9.59 16.62 -6.38
N VAL A 220 9.85 15.59 -7.17
CA VAL A 220 9.07 15.26 -8.36
C VAL A 220 8.14 14.10 -8.00
N TRP A 221 6.84 14.28 -8.20
CA TRP A 221 5.82 13.28 -7.87
C TRP A 221 5.14 12.77 -9.14
N LEU A 222 5.39 11.50 -9.42
CA LEU A 222 4.91 10.79 -10.60
C LEU A 222 3.87 9.70 -10.25
N GLU A 223 2.95 9.44 -11.19
CA GLU A 223 2.08 8.27 -11.25
C GLU A 223 2.12 7.74 -12.69
N SER A 224 2.45 6.46 -12.91
CA SER A 224 2.53 5.89 -14.27
C SER A 224 2.26 4.38 -14.28
N PRO A 225 1.25 3.89 -15.02
CA PRO A 225 0.25 4.66 -15.77
C PRO A 225 -0.60 5.57 -14.87
N THR A 226 -1.01 6.73 -15.38
CA THR A 226 -1.87 7.65 -14.63
C THR A 226 -3.30 7.09 -14.46
N ASN A 227 -3.98 7.46 -13.38
CA ASN A 227 -5.38 7.11 -13.15
C ASN A 227 -6.28 8.35 -13.30
N PRO A 228 -7.24 8.39 -14.25
CA PRO A 228 -7.76 7.28 -15.05
C PRO A 228 -7.29 7.22 -16.50
N ARG A 229 -6.49 8.19 -17.01
CA ARG A 229 -6.22 8.30 -18.46
C ARG A 229 -5.15 7.34 -18.98
N GLN A 230 -4.41 6.66 -18.10
CA GLN A 230 -3.36 5.70 -18.43
C GLN A 230 -2.22 6.32 -19.25
N LEU A 231 -1.88 7.58 -19.00
CA LEU A 231 -0.69 8.20 -19.59
C LEU A 231 0.56 7.53 -19.03
N ILE A 232 1.58 7.38 -19.88
CA ILE A 232 2.84 6.72 -19.52
C ILE A 232 3.93 7.79 -19.47
N SER A 233 4.64 7.85 -18.35
CA SER A 233 5.78 8.75 -18.16
C SER A 233 7.08 7.94 -18.11
N ASP A 234 8.17 8.49 -18.65
CA ASP A 234 9.49 7.84 -18.67
C ASP A 234 10.15 8.02 -17.30
N ILE A 235 10.02 7.01 -16.42
CA ILE A 235 10.47 7.09 -15.02
C ILE A 235 11.96 7.38 -14.95
N LYS A 236 12.74 6.74 -15.83
CA LYS A 236 14.20 6.85 -15.83
C LYS A 236 14.65 8.26 -16.21
N LYS A 237 14.13 8.82 -17.30
CA LYS A 237 14.52 10.17 -17.72
C LYS A 237 14.07 11.23 -16.73
N ILE A 238 12.88 11.09 -16.15
CA ILE A 238 12.39 12.04 -15.13
C ILE A 238 13.26 11.96 -13.87
N SER A 239 13.72 10.76 -13.50
CA SER A 239 14.66 10.57 -12.40
C SER A 239 15.97 11.32 -12.65
N GLU A 240 16.55 11.17 -13.83
CA GLU A 240 17.79 11.85 -14.22
C GLU A 240 17.63 13.38 -14.14
N LEU A 241 16.50 13.93 -14.61
CA LEU A 241 16.19 15.36 -14.51
C LEU A 241 16.03 15.85 -13.06
N ALA A 242 15.32 15.09 -12.23
CA ALA A 242 15.12 15.42 -10.81
C ALA A 242 16.45 15.43 -10.05
N HIS A 243 17.25 14.37 -10.22
CA HIS A 243 18.54 14.20 -9.54
C HIS A 243 19.57 15.25 -9.96
N ALA A 244 19.57 15.68 -11.22
CA ALA A 244 20.41 16.78 -11.69
C ALA A 244 20.17 18.10 -10.95
N HIS A 245 18.99 18.26 -10.34
CA HIS A 245 18.61 19.43 -9.53
C HIS A 245 18.59 19.15 -8.03
N GLY A 246 19.03 17.95 -7.60
CA GLY A 246 19.00 17.54 -6.20
C GLY A 246 17.60 17.34 -5.63
N ALA A 247 16.60 17.09 -6.48
CA ALA A 247 15.23 16.74 -6.08
C ALA A 247 15.07 15.22 -5.97
N HIS A 248 14.24 14.76 -5.05
CA HIS A 248 13.83 13.36 -4.97
C HIS A 248 12.74 13.03 -6.00
N LEU A 249 12.73 11.81 -6.51
CA LEU A 249 11.63 11.26 -7.30
C LEU A 249 10.79 10.30 -6.46
N LEU A 250 9.52 10.66 -6.29
CA LEU A 250 8.45 9.79 -5.79
C LEU A 250 7.67 9.21 -6.98
N VAL A 251 7.49 7.89 -7.00
CA VAL A 251 6.57 7.20 -7.91
C VAL A 251 5.45 6.54 -7.13
N ASP A 252 4.21 6.99 -7.31
CA ASP A 252 3.03 6.24 -6.90
C ASP A 252 2.84 5.05 -7.85
N ASN A 253 3.18 3.87 -7.37
CA ASN A 253 3.18 2.61 -8.10
C ASN A 253 1.93 1.77 -7.79
N SER A 254 0.92 2.38 -7.15
CA SER A 254 -0.29 1.70 -6.66
C SER A 254 -1.00 0.87 -7.73
N ILE A 255 -1.01 1.33 -8.98
CA ILE A 255 -1.74 0.69 -10.08
C ILE A 255 -1.01 -0.53 -10.67
N MET A 256 0.32 -0.58 -10.51
CA MET A 256 1.16 -1.66 -11.06
C MET A 256 1.49 -2.71 -10.02
N SER A 257 1.67 -2.29 -8.76
CA SER A 257 2.21 -3.10 -7.66
C SER A 257 3.64 -3.64 -7.93
N PRO A 258 4.34 -4.18 -6.91
CA PRO A 258 5.73 -4.64 -7.06
C PRO A 258 5.90 -5.81 -8.05
N VAL A 259 4.82 -6.54 -8.38
CA VAL A 259 4.89 -7.68 -9.32
C VAL A 259 5.06 -7.24 -10.77
N LEU A 260 4.59 -6.04 -11.14
CA LEU A 260 4.64 -5.56 -12.53
C LEU A 260 5.69 -4.47 -12.75
N SER A 261 5.98 -3.63 -11.77
CA SER A 261 6.94 -2.54 -11.90
C SER A 261 7.70 -2.32 -10.59
N ARG A 262 8.99 -2.00 -10.69
CA ARG A 262 9.87 -1.65 -9.56
C ARG A 262 10.58 -0.33 -9.83
N PRO A 263 9.93 0.81 -9.59
CA PRO A 263 10.48 2.12 -9.96
C PRO A 263 11.80 2.47 -9.27
N LEU A 264 12.12 1.89 -8.11
CA LEU A 264 13.42 2.07 -7.49
C LEU A 264 14.57 1.60 -8.40
N GLU A 265 14.38 0.54 -9.19
CA GLU A 265 15.37 0.07 -10.19
C GLU A 265 15.48 1.01 -11.41
N LEU A 266 14.53 1.94 -11.54
CA LEU A 266 14.46 2.92 -12.64
C LEU A 266 14.92 4.32 -12.21
N GLY A 267 15.41 4.48 -10.98
CA GLY A 267 15.95 5.73 -10.45
C GLY A 267 15.08 6.41 -9.39
N ALA A 268 13.84 5.96 -9.16
CA ALA A 268 13.03 6.53 -8.08
C ALA A 268 13.73 6.41 -6.72
N ASP A 269 13.57 7.43 -5.87
CA ASP A 269 14.06 7.42 -4.49
C ASP A 269 13.01 6.83 -3.54
N ILE A 270 11.73 7.08 -3.85
CA ILE A 270 10.59 6.65 -3.07
C ILE A 270 9.58 6.01 -4.02
N VAL A 271 9.16 4.80 -3.69
CA VAL A 271 7.98 4.16 -4.28
C VAL A 271 6.87 4.16 -3.25
N MET A 272 5.72 4.69 -3.64
CA MET A 272 4.52 4.65 -2.82
C MET A 272 3.54 3.63 -3.37
N HIS A 273 2.90 2.89 -2.46
CA HIS A 273 1.72 2.08 -2.79
C HIS A 273 0.57 2.43 -1.86
N SER A 274 -0.62 2.58 -2.40
CA SER A 274 -1.87 2.40 -1.66
C SER A 274 -2.08 0.90 -1.48
N ALA A 275 -1.61 0.35 -0.35
CA ALA A 275 -1.76 -1.07 -0.04
C ALA A 275 -3.22 -1.53 0.12
N THR A 276 -4.15 -0.58 0.28
CA THR A 276 -5.61 -0.77 0.10
C THR A 276 -5.99 -1.46 -1.22
N LYS A 277 -5.13 -1.35 -2.25
CA LYS A 277 -5.37 -1.85 -3.61
C LYS A 277 -4.85 -3.28 -3.77
N PHE A 278 -3.90 -3.50 -4.67
CA PHE A 278 -3.43 -4.84 -5.03
C PHE A 278 -2.70 -5.59 -3.92
N ILE A 279 -2.00 -4.89 -3.01
CA ILE A 279 -1.24 -5.52 -1.92
C ILE A 279 -2.21 -6.30 -1.01
N ALA A 280 -3.19 -5.62 -0.43
CA ALA A 280 -4.23 -6.30 0.33
C ALA A 280 -5.17 -7.10 -0.57
N GLY A 281 -5.76 -6.47 -1.60
CA GLY A 281 -6.49 -7.13 -2.68
C GLY A 281 -7.94 -7.55 -2.39
N HIS A 282 -8.45 -7.32 -1.18
CA HIS A 282 -9.75 -7.86 -0.74
C HIS A 282 -10.76 -6.80 -0.29
N SER A 283 -10.47 -5.51 -0.54
CA SER A 283 -11.37 -4.37 -0.21
C SER A 283 -11.70 -4.21 1.28
N ASP A 284 -10.87 -4.73 2.19
CA ASP A 284 -11.17 -4.86 3.62
C ASP A 284 -10.15 -4.17 4.54
N VAL A 285 -9.14 -3.48 3.99
CA VAL A 285 -8.11 -2.78 4.77
C VAL A 285 -7.69 -1.47 4.11
N MET A 286 -7.42 -0.45 4.93
CA MET A 286 -6.78 0.78 4.50
C MET A 286 -5.30 0.74 4.88
N ALA A 287 -4.42 0.93 3.90
CA ALA A 287 -2.99 0.90 4.13
C ALA A 287 -2.23 1.70 3.06
N GLY A 288 -1.10 2.27 3.47
CA GLY A 288 -0.11 2.89 2.61
C GLY A 288 1.27 2.28 2.85
N VAL A 289 2.12 2.30 1.84
CA VAL A 289 3.50 1.80 1.91
C VAL A 289 4.40 2.83 1.26
N LEU A 290 5.53 3.11 1.88
CA LEU A 290 6.68 3.75 1.24
C LEU A 290 7.83 2.75 1.20
N ALA A 291 8.32 2.42 0.02
CA ALA A 291 9.55 1.68 -0.19
C ALA A 291 10.63 2.69 -0.62
N VAL A 292 11.75 2.72 0.11
CA VAL A 292 12.70 3.85 0.08
C VAL A 292 14.11 3.37 -0.24
N ARG A 293 14.78 4.09 -1.14
CA ARG A 293 16.21 3.97 -1.43
C ARG A 293 16.98 5.02 -0.63
N GLY A 294 18.05 4.59 0.04
CA GLY A 294 18.96 5.41 0.82
C GLY A 294 18.64 5.46 2.32
N GLU A 295 19.64 5.10 3.13
CA GLU A 295 19.57 5.07 4.60
C GLU A 295 19.13 6.38 5.23
N ARG A 296 19.61 7.53 4.71
CA ARG A 296 19.26 8.85 5.25
C ARG A 296 17.78 9.15 5.04
N LEU A 297 17.30 9.01 3.81
CA LEU A 297 15.90 9.26 3.45
C LEU A 297 14.95 8.33 4.22
N ALA A 298 15.35 7.06 4.38
CA ALA A 298 14.58 6.09 5.16
C ALA A 298 14.51 6.47 6.65
N LYS A 299 15.58 7.03 7.24
CA LYS A 299 15.57 7.54 8.62
C LYS A 299 14.67 8.76 8.77
N ASP A 300 14.70 9.68 7.81
CA ASP A 300 13.86 10.88 7.82
C ASP A 300 12.36 10.52 7.74
N LEU A 301 11.99 9.60 6.84
CA LEU A 301 10.62 9.11 6.73
C LEU A 301 10.17 8.26 7.92
N TYR A 302 11.06 7.44 8.50
CA TYR A 302 10.77 6.71 9.73
C TYR A 302 10.52 7.65 10.91
N PHE A 303 11.33 8.70 11.03
CA PHE A 303 11.12 9.74 12.04
C PHE A 303 9.73 10.36 11.90
N LEU A 304 9.29 10.69 10.68
CA LEU A 304 7.95 11.23 10.40
C LEU A 304 6.84 10.22 10.71
N GLN A 305 6.97 8.95 10.29
CA GLN A 305 6.01 7.88 10.60
C GLN A 305 5.78 7.79 12.11
N ASN A 306 6.86 7.79 12.89
CA ASN A 306 6.81 7.71 14.35
C ASN A 306 6.27 9.00 14.99
N ALA A 307 6.82 10.16 14.63
CA ALA A 307 6.50 11.45 15.25
C ALA A 307 5.07 11.90 14.98
N VAL A 308 4.57 11.72 13.75
CA VAL A 308 3.17 11.98 13.38
C VAL A 308 2.25 10.88 13.91
N GLY A 309 2.79 9.68 14.17
CA GLY A 309 2.04 8.55 14.70
C GLY A 309 1.12 7.91 13.67
N SER A 310 1.60 7.78 12.43
CA SER A 310 0.80 7.34 11.27
C SER A 310 1.17 5.94 10.76
N GLY A 311 1.96 5.18 11.54
CA GLY A 311 2.27 3.78 11.26
C GLY A 311 1.01 2.90 11.23
N LEU A 312 0.98 1.92 10.35
CA LEU A 312 -0.17 1.01 10.20
C LEU A 312 -0.39 0.16 11.47
N ALA A 313 -1.65 -0.08 11.82
CA ALA A 313 -2.01 -0.88 12.99
C ALA A 313 -1.65 -2.37 12.81
N PRO A 314 -1.33 -3.11 13.89
CA PRO A 314 -0.89 -4.51 13.77
C PRO A 314 -1.91 -5.43 13.08
N PHE A 315 -3.21 -5.25 13.35
CA PHE A 315 -4.26 -6.05 12.71
C PHE A 315 -4.30 -5.82 11.19
N ASP A 316 -4.25 -4.56 10.76
CA ASP A 316 -4.23 -4.21 9.35
C ASP A 316 -2.94 -4.68 8.65
N CYS A 317 -1.80 -4.66 9.36
CA CYS A 317 -0.56 -5.27 8.88
C CYS A 317 -0.75 -6.77 8.64
N TRP A 318 -1.38 -7.47 9.57
CA TRP A 318 -1.67 -8.90 9.45
C TRP A 318 -2.63 -9.21 8.28
N VAL A 319 -3.66 -8.38 8.06
CA VAL A 319 -4.55 -8.51 6.90
C VAL A 319 -3.79 -8.29 5.60
N CYS A 320 -2.89 -7.30 5.52
CA CYS A 320 -2.01 -7.11 4.36
C CYS A 320 -1.08 -8.31 4.15
N LEU A 321 -0.43 -8.82 5.20
CA LEU A 321 0.40 -10.03 5.16
C LEU A 321 -0.38 -11.25 4.66
N ARG A 322 -1.67 -11.36 5.00
CA ARG A 322 -2.54 -12.42 4.50
C ARG A 322 -2.85 -12.22 3.01
N GLY A 323 -3.28 -11.02 2.62
CA GLY A 323 -3.70 -10.71 1.25
C GLY A 323 -2.57 -10.73 0.22
N ILE A 324 -1.36 -10.32 0.63
CA ILE A 324 -0.20 -10.19 -0.28
C ILE A 324 0.27 -11.55 -0.82
N LYS A 325 0.02 -12.64 -0.08
CA LYS A 325 0.36 -14.01 -0.48
C LYS A 325 -0.24 -14.43 -1.82
N THR A 326 -1.41 -13.87 -2.18
CA THR A 326 -2.09 -14.14 -3.45
C THR A 326 -1.91 -13.04 -4.48
N MET A 327 -1.06 -12.02 -4.23
CA MET A 327 -0.92 -10.85 -5.09
C MET A 327 -0.53 -11.22 -6.52
N ALA A 328 0.51 -12.04 -6.72
CA ALA A 328 0.94 -12.45 -8.06
C ALA A 328 -0.17 -13.19 -8.81
N LEU A 329 -0.86 -14.14 -8.16
CA LEU A 329 -1.97 -14.90 -8.74
C LEU A 329 -3.14 -13.99 -9.13
N ARG A 330 -3.52 -13.07 -8.24
CA ARG A 330 -4.61 -12.12 -8.50
C ARG A 330 -4.26 -11.22 -9.68
N VAL A 331 -3.07 -10.61 -9.66
CA VAL A 331 -2.63 -9.67 -10.71
C VAL A 331 -2.54 -10.34 -12.06
N GLU A 332 -2.03 -11.57 -12.14
CA GLU A 332 -1.99 -12.35 -13.40
C GLU A 332 -3.40 -12.51 -14.00
N LYS A 333 -4.34 -13.03 -13.21
CA LYS A 333 -5.73 -13.24 -13.67
C LYS A 333 -6.44 -11.93 -14.00
N GLN A 334 -6.29 -10.91 -13.16
CA GLN A 334 -6.89 -9.59 -13.37
C GLN A 334 -6.35 -8.94 -14.66
N GLN A 335 -5.06 -9.06 -14.94
CA GLN A 335 -4.44 -8.53 -16.15
C GLN A 335 -4.90 -9.27 -17.40
N GLU A 336 -4.98 -10.61 -17.36
CA GLU A 336 -5.51 -11.42 -18.47
C GLU A 336 -6.96 -11.01 -18.79
N ASN A 337 -7.81 -10.87 -17.77
CA ASN A 337 -9.19 -10.44 -17.92
C ASN A 337 -9.25 -9.02 -18.49
N ALA A 338 -8.42 -8.09 -18.01
CA ALA A 338 -8.40 -6.71 -18.48
C ALA A 338 -7.98 -6.58 -19.95
N GLN A 339 -7.01 -7.40 -20.39
CA GLN A 339 -6.62 -7.44 -21.81
C GLN A 339 -7.81 -7.81 -22.71
N LYS A 340 -8.52 -8.90 -22.38
CA LYS A 340 -9.68 -9.36 -23.16
C LYS A 340 -10.82 -8.34 -23.16
N ILE A 341 -11.11 -7.72 -22.02
CA ILE A 341 -12.13 -6.65 -21.93
C ILE A 341 -11.70 -5.43 -22.73
N ALA A 342 -10.43 -5.01 -22.67
CA ALA A 342 -9.93 -3.88 -23.45
C ALA A 342 -10.03 -4.13 -24.97
N GLU A 343 -9.72 -5.35 -25.43
CA GLU A 343 -9.86 -5.74 -26.84
C GLU A 343 -11.32 -5.76 -27.28
N PHE A 344 -12.22 -6.35 -26.48
CA PHE A 344 -13.65 -6.30 -26.71
C PHE A 344 -14.15 -4.86 -26.84
N LEU A 345 -13.90 -4.02 -25.84
CA LEU A 345 -14.31 -2.61 -25.84
C LEU A 345 -13.71 -1.84 -27.02
N SER A 346 -12.45 -2.09 -27.38
CA SER A 346 -11.78 -1.41 -28.50
C SER A 346 -12.40 -1.75 -29.86
N SER A 347 -13.08 -2.90 -29.97
CA SER A 347 -13.78 -3.32 -31.18
C SER A 347 -15.26 -2.95 -31.20
N HIS A 348 -15.82 -2.52 -30.07
CA HIS A 348 -17.25 -2.29 -29.92
C HIS A 348 -17.69 -0.94 -30.55
N PRO A 349 -18.73 -0.90 -31.41
CA PRO A 349 -19.08 0.29 -32.22
C PRO A 349 -19.53 1.51 -31.40
N ARG A 350 -19.97 1.29 -30.15
CA ARG A 350 -20.42 2.33 -29.22
C ARG A 350 -19.31 2.87 -28.31
N VAL A 351 -18.08 2.35 -28.43
CA VAL A 351 -16.92 2.82 -27.68
C VAL A 351 -16.05 3.66 -28.62
N LYS A 352 -15.72 4.89 -28.21
CA LYS A 352 -14.94 5.84 -29.02
C LYS A 352 -13.45 5.67 -28.84
N LYS A 353 -13.02 5.33 -27.63
CA LYS A 353 -11.61 5.19 -27.27
C LYS A 353 -11.48 4.32 -26.04
N VAL A 354 -10.46 3.46 -26.02
CA VAL A 354 -10.04 2.71 -24.83
C VAL A 354 -8.63 3.16 -24.44
N ASN A 355 -8.44 3.49 -23.16
CA ASN A 355 -7.16 3.77 -22.57
C ASN A 355 -6.74 2.54 -21.75
N TYR A 356 -5.82 1.77 -22.31
CA TYR A 356 -5.20 0.63 -21.65
C TYR A 356 -3.81 0.40 -22.25
N ALA A 357 -2.78 0.35 -21.42
CA ALA A 357 -1.38 0.28 -21.88
C ALA A 357 -1.06 -1.01 -22.64
N GLY A 358 -1.86 -2.07 -22.46
CA GLY A 358 -1.71 -3.35 -23.15
C GLY A 358 -2.13 -3.34 -24.62
N LEU A 359 -2.98 -2.38 -25.03
CA LEU A 359 -3.49 -2.32 -26.41
C LEU A 359 -2.41 -1.88 -27.41
N PRO A 360 -2.26 -2.55 -28.58
CA PRO A 360 -1.25 -2.19 -29.59
C PRO A 360 -1.25 -0.72 -30.04
N GLY A 361 -2.43 -0.07 -30.06
CA GLY A 361 -2.58 1.34 -30.45
C GLY A 361 -2.33 2.36 -29.34
N HIS A 362 -1.96 1.93 -28.12
CA HIS A 362 -1.74 2.85 -27.01
C HIS A 362 -0.41 3.64 -27.21
N PRO A 363 -0.41 4.99 -27.21
CA PRO A 363 0.78 5.78 -27.54
C PRO A 363 1.99 5.48 -26.65
N GLY A 364 1.76 5.21 -25.36
CA GLY A 364 2.81 4.91 -24.39
C GLY A 364 3.20 3.43 -24.29
N ARG A 365 2.65 2.53 -25.12
CA ARG A 365 2.82 1.07 -24.95
C ARG A 365 4.28 0.62 -24.96
N ALA A 366 5.05 1.06 -25.95
CA ALA A 366 6.45 0.65 -26.07
C ALA A 366 7.27 1.10 -24.85
N LEU A 367 7.07 2.35 -24.41
CA LEU A 367 7.69 2.87 -23.20
C LEU A 367 7.25 2.10 -21.95
N HIS A 368 5.95 1.83 -21.82
CA HIS A 368 5.40 1.09 -20.68
C HIS A 368 6.06 -0.28 -20.52
N TYR A 369 6.11 -1.08 -21.60
CA TYR A 369 6.75 -2.40 -21.56
C TYR A 369 8.29 -2.36 -21.49
N SER A 370 8.92 -1.20 -21.71
CA SER A 370 10.35 -1.04 -21.43
C SER A 370 10.66 -0.90 -19.93
N GLN A 371 9.66 -0.55 -19.12
CA GLN A 371 9.81 -0.25 -17.70
C GLN A 371 8.84 -1.04 -16.78
N ALA A 372 7.97 -1.87 -17.34
CA ALA A 372 7.02 -2.71 -16.61
C ALA A 372 6.80 -4.06 -17.32
N LYS A 373 6.47 -5.09 -16.54
CA LYS A 373 6.29 -6.49 -17.01
C LYS A 373 4.89 -6.81 -17.53
N GLY A 374 3.94 -5.87 -17.40
CA GLY A 374 2.55 -6.07 -17.76
C GLY A 374 1.76 -4.77 -17.65
N ALA A 375 0.54 -4.73 -18.17
CA ALA A 375 -0.30 -3.53 -18.27
C ALA A 375 -1.24 -3.30 -17.07
N GLY A 376 -1.29 -4.23 -16.11
CA GLY A 376 -2.20 -4.15 -14.96
C GLY A 376 -3.64 -4.48 -15.33
N SER A 377 -4.59 -4.09 -14.48
CA SER A 377 -6.01 -4.46 -14.63
C SER A 377 -7.00 -3.31 -14.55
N VAL A 378 -6.49 -2.08 -14.64
CA VAL A 378 -7.32 -0.87 -14.70
C VAL A 378 -7.31 -0.37 -16.12
N LEU A 379 -8.49 -0.08 -16.64
CA LEU A 379 -8.67 0.53 -17.96
C LEU A 379 -9.75 1.61 -17.88
N SER A 380 -9.76 2.50 -18.85
CA SER A 380 -10.86 3.45 -19.03
C SER A 380 -11.28 3.53 -20.49
N PHE A 381 -12.50 3.98 -20.75
CA PHE A 381 -13.00 4.14 -22.11
C PHE A 381 -14.00 5.30 -22.20
N LEU A 382 -14.10 5.85 -23.40
CA LEU A 382 -14.98 6.94 -23.77
C LEU A 382 -16.12 6.41 -24.64
N THR A 383 -17.32 6.93 -24.44
CA THR A 383 -18.51 6.56 -25.23
C THR A 383 -18.95 7.70 -26.16
N GLY A 384 -18.52 8.92 -25.87
CA GLY A 384 -19.02 10.16 -26.48
C GLY A 384 -20.40 10.59 -25.95
N SER A 385 -20.96 9.90 -24.95
CA SER A 385 -22.29 10.18 -24.41
C SER A 385 -22.34 9.95 -22.90
N LEU A 386 -22.54 11.03 -22.14
CA LEU A 386 -22.75 10.97 -20.70
C LEU A 386 -23.93 10.04 -20.34
N ALA A 387 -25.01 10.09 -21.12
CA ALA A 387 -26.19 9.24 -20.89
C ALA A 387 -25.87 7.74 -21.06
N LEU A 388 -25.09 7.40 -22.09
CA LEU A 388 -24.66 6.02 -22.31
C LEU A 388 -23.68 5.56 -21.23
N SER A 389 -22.67 6.38 -20.89
CA SER A 389 -21.71 6.05 -19.84
C SER A 389 -22.37 5.82 -18.48
N LYS A 390 -23.33 6.68 -18.12
CA LYS A 390 -24.16 6.51 -16.91
C LYS A 390 -24.95 5.20 -16.96
N HIS A 391 -25.62 4.92 -18.08
CA HIS A 391 -26.38 3.68 -18.26
C HIS A 391 -25.48 2.45 -18.11
N ILE A 392 -24.30 2.43 -18.73
CA ILE A 392 -23.37 1.29 -18.62
C ILE A 392 -23.01 1.04 -17.16
N VAL A 393 -22.64 2.10 -16.43
CA VAL A 393 -22.23 2.02 -15.02
C VAL A 393 -23.38 1.53 -14.12
N GLU A 394 -24.62 1.94 -14.40
CA GLU A 394 -25.81 1.56 -13.61
C GLU A 394 -26.41 0.20 -14.01
N ALA A 395 -26.25 -0.23 -15.26
CA ALA A 395 -26.89 -1.43 -15.81
C ALA A 395 -26.05 -2.71 -15.68
N THR A 396 -24.72 -2.60 -15.57
CA THR A 396 -23.86 -3.76 -15.32
C THR A 396 -24.21 -4.42 -13.99
N LYS A 397 -24.39 -5.74 -13.99
CA LYS A 397 -24.75 -6.54 -12.80
C LYS A 397 -23.54 -7.07 -12.05
N TYR A 398 -22.45 -7.33 -12.76
CA TYR A 398 -21.25 -7.93 -12.18
C TYR A 398 -20.20 -6.91 -11.78
N PHE A 399 -20.29 -5.68 -12.27
CA PHE A 399 -19.42 -4.59 -11.84
C PHE A 399 -20.08 -3.80 -10.71
N SER A 400 -19.39 -3.65 -9.59
CA SER A 400 -19.89 -2.82 -8.48
C SER A 400 -19.53 -1.35 -8.70
N ILE A 401 -20.51 -0.46 -8.53
CA ILE A 401 -20.29 0.99 -8.62
C ILE A 401 -19.55 1.47 -7.37
N THR A 402 -18.26 1.72 -7.48
CA THR A 402 -17.45 2.21 -6.36
C THR A 402 -16.14 2.83 -6.82
N VAL A 403 -15.52 3.61 -5.92
CA VAL A 403 -14.13 4.08 -6.08
C VAL A 403 -13.15 2.95 -5.78
N SER A 404 -11.84 3.22 -5.81
CA SER A 404 -10.77 2.22 -5.63
C SER A 404 -10.54 1.32 -6.86
N PHE A 405 -9.62 0.36 -6.75
CA PHE A 405 -9.24 -0.64 -7.74
C PHE A 405 -8.37 -1.75 -7.10
N GLY A 406 -8.06 -2.81 -7.85
CA GLY A 406 -7.12 -3.86 -7.45
C GLY A 406 -7.68 -4.92 -6.50
N SER A 407 -8.99 -4.86 -6.23
CA SER A 407 -9.73 -5.91 -5.53
C SER A 407 -9.99 -7.12 -6.43
N VAL A 408 -10.21 -8.28 -5.81
CA VAL A 408 -10.72 -9.48 -6.50
C VAL A 408 -12.07 -9.25 -7.21
N LYS A 409 -12.87 -8.28 -6.77
CA LYS A 409 -14.16 -7.91 -7.36
C LYS A 409 -13.99 -6.88 -8.47
N SER A 410 -14.67 -7.08 -9.61
CA SER A 410 -14.73 -6.10 -10.69
C SER A 410 -15.54 -4.85 -10.30
N LEU A 411 -14.97 -3.67 -10.53
CA LEU A 411 -15.53 -2.36 -10.15
C LEU A 411 -15.67 -1.47 -11.39
N ILE A 412 -16.71 -0.64 -11.40
CA ILE A 412 -16.96 0.35 -12.48
C ILE A 412 -17.28 1.71 -11.87
N SER A 413 -16.86 2.79 -12.53
CA SER A 413 -17.02 4.15 -12.01
C SER A 413 -16.92 5.19 -13.12
N MET A 414 -17.48 6.37 -12.86
CA MET A 414 -17.25 7.57 -13.67
C MET A 414 -16.36 8.54 -12.89
N PRO A 415 -15.05 8.66 -13.21
CA PRO A 415 -14.10 9.41 -12.40
C PRO A 415 -14.53 10.87 -12.13
N CYS A 416 -15.06 11.57 -13.13
CA CYS A 416 -15.49 12.97 -13.02
C CYS A 416 -16.58 13.22 -11.98
N PHE A 417 -17.42 12.23 -11.71
CA PHE A 417 -18.53 12.32 -10.75
C PHE A 417 -18.24 11.64 -9.40
N MET A 418 -17.09 10.95 -9.29
CA MET A 418 -16.73 10.17 -8.11
C MET A 418 -15.34 10.58 -7.61
N SER A 419 -14.29 9.89 -8.03
CA SER A 419 -12.94 10.03 -7.47
C SER A 419 -12.26 11.37 -7.78
N HIS A 420 -12.66 12.03 -8.87
CA HIS A 420 -12.10 13.31 -9.34
C HIS A 420 -13.12 14.45 -9.21
N ALA A 421 -14.24 14.24 -8.51
CA ALA A 421 -15.29 15.23 -8.34
C ALA A 421 -14.80 16.51 -7.64
N SER A 422 -13.74 16.44 -6.82
CA SER A 422 -13.14 17.59 -6.15
C SER A 422 -12.28 18.47 -7.06
N ILE A 423 -11.93 18.02 -8.26
CA ILE A 423 -11.19 18.82 -9.25
C ILE A 423 -12.20 19.73 -9.96
N PRO A 424 -11.99 21.06 -10.05
CA PRO A 424 -12.91 21.96 -10.74
C PRO A 424 -13.18 21.53 -12.19
N ALA A 425 -14.42 21.70 -12.68
CA ALA A 425 -14.84 21.23 -14.01
C ALA A 425 -13.92 21.76 -15.14
N ALA A 426 -13.64 23.07 -15.16
CA ALA A 426 -12.73 23.67 -16.14
C ALA A 426 -11.32 23.07 -16.11
N VAL A 427 -10.83 22.64 -14.93
CA VAL A 427 -9.53 21.97 -14.78
C VAL A 427 -9.60 20.54 -15.28
N ARG A 428 -10.71 19.82 -15.05
CA ARG A 428 -10.92 18.48 -15.60
C ARG A 428 -10.95 18.51 -17.13
N ASP A 429 -11.69 19.46 -17.71
CA ASP A 429 -11.78 19.63 -19.16
C ASP A 429 -10.42 19.94 -19.77
N ALA A 430 -9.67 20.88 -19.17
CA ALA A 430 -8.30 21.21 -19.60
C ALA A 430 -7.33 20.01 -19.52
N ARG A 431 -7.55 19.10 -18.56
CA ARG A 431 -6.77 17.86 -18.39
C ARG A 431 -7.34 16.68 -19.18
N GLY A 432 -8.32 16.88 -20.06
CA GLY A 432 -8.90 15.80 -20.88
C GLY A 432 -9.67 14.74 -20.09
N LEU A 433 -10.19 15.09 -18.90
CA LEU A 433 -11.09 14.26 -18.09
C LEU A 433 -12.54 14.60 -18.46
N THR A 434 -13.02 14.03 -19.57
CA THR A 434 -14.39 14.26 -20.03
C THR A 434 -15.40 13.54 -19.13
N GLU A 435 -16.63 14.07 -19.06
CA GLU A 435 -17.67 13.54 -18.19
C GLU A 435 -18.17 12.15 -18.60
N ASP A 436 -18.00 11.74 -19.85
CA ASP A 436 -18.38 10.42 -20.35
C ASP A 436 -17.32 9.33 -20.09
N LEU A 437 -16.19 9.66 -19.44
CA LEU A 437 -15.15 8.68 -19.14
C LEU A 437 -15.64 7.65 -18.11
N VAL A 438 -15.61 6.37 -18.50
CA VAL A 438 -15.87 5.23 -17.64
C VAL A 438 -14.54 4.56 -17.31
N ARG A 439 -14.32 4.23 -16.04
CA ARG A 439 -13.15 3.48 -15.58
C ARG A 439 -13.58 2.16 -14.96
N ILE A 440 -12.91 1.09 -15.38
CA ILE A 440 -13.10 -0.26 -14.86
C ILE A 440 -11.83 -0.71 -14.13
N SER A 441 -12.01 -1.31 -12.95
CA SER A 441 -11.02 -2.15 -12.29
C SER A 441 -11.46 -3.59 -12.47
N VAL A 442 -10.72 -4.36 -13.26
CA VAL A 442 -11.09 -5.75 -13.58
C VAL A 442 -10.64 -6.68 -12.46
N GLY A 443 -11.57 -7.52 -12.01
CA GLY A 443 -11.39 -8.54 -10.99
C GLY A 443 -11.01 -9.91 -11.55
N ILE A 444 -11.20 -10.94 -10.73
CA ILE A 444 -10.84 -12.33 -11.06
C ILE A 444 -12.04 -13.21 -11.46
N GLU A 445 -13.19 -12.61 -11.72
CA GLU A 445 -14.37 -13.32 -12.22
C GLU A 445 -14.12 -14.00 -13.59
N ASP A 446 -15.06 -14.83 -14.04
CA ASP A 446 -15.02 -15.35 -15.42
C ASP A 446 -15.15 -14.19 -16.40
N VAL A 447 -14.18 -14.10 -17.32
CA VAL A 447 -14.11 -12.97 -18.25
C VAL A 447 -15.26 -12.95 -19.24
N ASN A 448 -15.83 -14.11 -19.58
CA ASN A 448 -16.95 -14.18 -20.51
C ASN A 448 -18.22 -13.60 -19.87
N ASP A 449 -18.42 -13.83 -18.57
CA ASP A 449 -19.52 -13.23 -17.82
C ASP A 449 -19.37 -11.69 -17.76
N LEU A 450 -18.15 -11.21 -17.51
CA LEU A 450 -17.85 -9.78 -17.49
C LEU A 450 -18.06 -9.11 -18.85
N ILE A 451 -17.63 -9.75 -19.94
CA ILE A 451 -17.82 -9.25 -21.30
C ILE A 451 -19.31 -9.25 -21.67
N ALA A 452 -20.04 -10.33 -21.40
CA ALA A 452 -21.47 -10.42 -21.69
C ALA A 452 -22.29 -9.37 -20.92
N ASP A 453 -21.93 -9.09 -19.67
CA ASP A 453 -22.56 -8.03 -18.87
C ASP A 453 -22.31 -6.64 -19.45
N LEU A 454 -21.07 -6.35 -19.86
CA LEU A 454 -20.72 -5.10 -20.54
C LEU A 454 -21.43 -4.95 -21.89
N ASP A 455 -21.47 -6.01 -22.71
CA ASP A 455 -22.13 -6.02 -24.01
C ASP A 455 -23.63 -5.75 -23.90
N SER A 456 -24.29 -6.39 -22.94
CA SER A 456 -25.69 -6.14 -22.61
C SER A 456 -25.93 -4.67 -22.22
N ALA A 457 -25.09 -4.11 -21.35
CA ALA A 457 -25.19 -2.72 -20.91
C ALA A 457 -24.93 -1.74 -22.06
N LEU A 458 -23.93 -2.00 -22.90
CA LEU A 458 -23.62 -1.22 -24.10
C LEU A 458 -24.75 -1.27 -25.13
N THR A 459 -25.40 -2.42 -25.32
CA THR A 459 -26.45 -2.60 -26.33
C THR A 459 -27.79 -2.00 -25.90
N THR A 460 -28.12 -2.09 -24.61
CA THR A 460 -29.41 -1.61 -24.07
C THR A 460 -29.44 -0.12 -23.75
N GLY A 461 -28.28 0.55 -23.76
CA GLY A 461 -28.18 1.96 -23.39
C GLY A 461 -28.75 2.95 -24.42
N PRO A 462 -29.12 4.16 -23.99
CA PRO A 462 -29.67 5.20 -24.87
C PRO A 462 -28.68 5.56 -25.99
N LEU A 463 -29.18 5.80 -27.20
CA LEU A 463 -28.37 6.07 -28.41
C LEU A 463 -27.39 7.23 -28.24
#